data_AF-A0A5C7KSZ6-F1
#
_entry.id   AF-A0A5C7KSZ6-F1
#
_cell.length_a   1.000
_cell.length_b   1.000
_cell.length_c   1.000
_cell.angle_alpha   90.00
_cell.angle_beta   90.00
_cell.angle_gamma   90.00
#
_symmetry.space_group_name_H-M   'P 1'
#
loop_
_entity.id
_entity.type
_entity.pdbx_description
1 polymer ?
#
loop_
_entity_poly.entity_id
_entity_poly.type
_entity_poly.pdbx_seq_one_letter_code
_entity_poly.pdbx_strand_id
1 'polypeptide(L)'
;MFDFLELLLNSVTWGILLLTLIFAVGIVWRVEAELDTAYKFFSFAVVFYFLNEIITKLPVVREWIWGDMLMTVVHFLSALFLFLGMYYMRDLVRRMDGEKK
;
A
#
# COMPACT_ATOMS: atom_id res chain seq x y z
N MET A 1 -21.81 -17.91 -10.89
CA MET A 1 -21.17 -17.02 -11.90
C MET A 1 -20.49 -15.84 -11.22
N PHE A 2 -21.16 -15.15 -10.29
CA PHE A 2 -20.56 -14.08 -9.48
C PHE A 2 -19.36 -14.56 -8.62
N ASP A 3 -19.46 -15.73 -7.99
CA ASP A 3 -18.38 -16.24 -7.11
C ASP A 3 -17.06 -16.51 -7.85
N PHE A 4 -17.13 -17.00 -9.09
CA PHE A 4 -15.93 -17.25 -9.91
C PHE A 4 -15.25 -15.94 -10.33
N LEU A 5 -16.05 -14.94 -10.70
CA LEU A 5 -15.53 -13.62 -11.07
C LEU A 5 -14.89 -12.94 -9.85
N GLU A 6 -15.51 -13.02 -8.68
CA GLU A 6 -14.96 -12.49 -7.44
C GLU A 6 -13.63 -13.16 -7.07
N LEU A 7 -13.56 -14.49 -7.17
CA LEU A 7 -12.32 -15.24 -6.92
C LEU A 7 -11.20 -14.83 -7.88
N LEU A 8 -11.52 -14.66 -9.17
CA LEU A 8 -10.56 -14.27 -10.18
C LEU A 8 -10.03 -12.85 -9.93
N LEU A 9 -10.94 -11.89 -9.66
CA LEU A 9 -10.56 -10.51 -9.35
C LEU A 9 -9.72 -10.43 -8.07
N ASN A 10 -10.09 -11.15 -7.02
CA ASN A 10 -9.32 -11.21 -5.78
C ASN A 10 -7.91 -11.76 -6.02
N SER A 11 -7.80 -12.83 -6.81
CA SER A 11 -6.52 -13.45 -7.14
C SER A 11 -5.62 -12.53 -7.95
N VAL A 12 -6.19 -11.81 -8.93
CA VAL A 12 -5.48 -10.80 -9.73
C VAL A 12 -5.04 -9.63 -8.86
N THR A 13 -5.91 -9.12 -7.98
CA THR A 13 -5.57 -8.07 -7.02
C THR A 13 -4.38 -8.46 -6.15
N TRP A 14 -4.39 -9.66 -5.58
CA TRP A 14 -3.27 -10.15 -4.77
C TRP A 14 -1.98 -10.29 -5.58
N GLY A 15 -2.07 -10.79 -6.82
CA GLY A 15 -0.93 -10.86 -7.73
C GLY A 15 -0.34 -9.49 -8.05
N ILE A 16 -1.19 -8.50 -8.33
CA ILE A 16 -0.77 -7.12 -8.58
C ILE A 16 -0.11 -6.53 -7.34
N LEU A 17 -0.71 -6.67 -6.16
CA LEU A 17 -0.13 -6.15 -4.91
C LEU A 17 1.25 -6.74 -4.61
N LEU A 18 1.43 -8.04 -4.82
CA LEU A 18 2.73 -8.69 -4.65
C LEU A 18 3.76 -8.16 -5.64
N LEU A 19 3.40 -8.02 -6.92
CA LEU A 19 4.28 -7.43 -7.93
C LEU A 19 4.62 -5.98 -7.59
N THR A 20 3.64 -5.17 -7.19
CA THR A 20 3.85 -3.78 -6.75
C THR A 20 4.81 -3.73 -5.56
N LEU A 21 4.68 -4.62 -4.59
CA LEU A 21 5.59 -4.70 -3.45
C LEU A 21 7.02 -5.06 -3.88
N ILE A 22 7.18 -6.05 -4.76
CA ILE A 22 8.49 -6.45 -5.30
C ILE A 22 9.15 -5.27 -6.02
N PHE A 23 8.41 -4.55 -6.87
CA PHE A 23 8.94 -3.38 -7.56
C PHE A 23 9.28 -2.25 -6.59
N ALA A 24 8.40 -1.94 -5.64
CA ALA A 24 8.64 -0.86 -4.68
C ALA A 24 9.88 -1.14 -3.81
N VAL A 25 10.02 -2.37 -3.29
CA VAL A 25 11.20 -2.78 -2.51
C VAL A 25 12.46 -2.84 -3.38
N GLY A 26 12.36 -3.32 -4.62
CA GLY A 26 13.47 -3.33 -5.56
C GLY A 26 14.00 -1.93 -5.89
N ILE A 27 13.12 -0.93 -5.93
CA ILE A 27 13.48 0.48 -6.11
C ILE A 27 14.13 1.04 -4.84
N VAL A 28 13.54 0.78 -3.65
CA VAL A 28 14.14 1.15 -2.35
C VAL A 28 15.59 0.65 -2.23
N TRP A 29 15.87 -0.57 -2.68
CA TRP A 29 17.22 -1.14 -2.60
C TRP A 29 18.22 -0.50 -3.58
N ARG A 30 17.76 0.06 -4.71
CA ARG A 30 18.63 0.56 -5.78
C ARG A 30 18.81 2.07 -5.83
N VAL A 31 17.90 2.86 -5.25
CA VAL A 31 17.87 4.32 -5.49
C VAL A 31 18.60 5.12 -4.41
N GLU A 32 19.25 6.21 -4.85
CA GLU A 32 19.87 7.23 -4.00
C GLU A 32 18.85 7.92 -3.06
N ALA A 33 19.34 8.39 -1.92
CA ALA A 33 18.61 8.61 -0.66
C ALA A 33 17.30 9.43 -0.68
N GLU A 34 17.06 10.28 -1.70
CA GLU A 34 15.87 11.15 -1.72
C GLU A 34 14.62 10.46 -2.27
N LEU A 35 14.77 9.64 -3.32
CA LEU A 35 13.64 8.87 -3.89
C LEU A 35 13.25 7.70 -2.98
N ASP A 36 14.21 7.18 -2.21
CA ASP A 36 14.07 6.07 -1.28
C ASP A 36 12.91 6.27 -0.28
N THR A 37 12.77 7.50 0.24
CA THR A 37 11.74 7.82 1.24
C THR A 37 10.32 7.67 0.69
N ALA A 38 10.05 8.15 -0.53
CA ALA A 38 8.74 8.03 -1.15
C ALA A 38 8.38 6.56 -1.44
N TYR A 39 9.34 5.78 -1.94
CA TYR A 39 9.13 4.37 -2.25
C TYR A 39 8.99 3.48 -1.01
N LYS A 40 9.59 3.85 0.13
CA LYS A 40 9.30 3.23 1.42
C LYS A 40 7.84 3.43 1.83
N PHE A 41 7.31 4.64 1.68
CA PHE A 41 5.90 4.91 1.96
C PHE A 41 4.96 4.16 1.01
N PHE A 42 5.27 4.10 -0.29
CA PHE A 42 4.50 3.27 -1.21
C PHE A 42 4.55 1.78 -0.84
N SER A 43 5.71 1.27 -0.41
CA SER A 43 5.85 -0.11 0.06
C SER A 43 4.96 -0.37 1.28
N PHE A 44 4.96 0.52 2.27
CA PHE A 44 4.08 0.40 3.43
C PHE A 44 2.60 0.48 3.05
N ALA A 45 2.22 1.38 2.13
CA ALA A 45 0.84 1.48 1.65
C ALA A 45 0.34 0.15 1.09
N VAL A 46 1.16 -0.51 0.27
CA VAL A 46 0.88 -1.84 -0.32
C VAL A 46 0.82 -2.91 0.76
N VAL A 47 1.75 -2.92 1.71
CA VAL A 47 1.74 -3.88 2.83
C VAL A 47 0.45 -3.75 3.66
N PHE A 48 0.07 -2.54 4.06
CA PHE A 48 -1.17 -2.35 4.83
C PHE A 48 -2.41 -2.70 4.02
N TYR A 49 -2.43 -2.40 2.72
CA TYR A 49 -3.54 -2.80 1.86
C TYR A 49 -3.64 -4.34 1.77
N PHE A 50 -2.52 -5.02 1.57
CA PHE A 50 -2.45 -6.47 1.51
C PHE A 50 -2.86 -7.12 2.83
N LEU A 51 -2.43 -6.56 3.97
CA LEU A 51 -2.89 -6.99 5.29
C LEU A 51 -4.39 -6.79 5.45
N ASN A 52 -4.95 -5.67 5.00
CA ASN A 52 -6.38 -5.42 5.05
C ASN A 52 -7.17 -6.49 4.27
N GLU A 53 -6.70 -6.86 3.08
CA GLU A 53 -7.29 -7.93 2.26
C GLU A 53 -7.29 -9.30 2.94
N ILE A 54 -6.27 -9.60 3.76
CA ILE A 54 -6.20 -10.85 4.52
C ILE A 54 -7.13 -10.77 5.74
N ILE A 55 -6.98 -9.70 6.53
CA ILE A 55 -7.70 -9.49 7.80
C ILE A 55 -9.22 -9.49 7.56
N THR A 56 -9.68 -8.82 6.51
CA THR A 56 -11.10 -8.75 6.15
C THR A 56 -11.69 -10.11 5.79
N LYS A 57 -10.88 -11.11 5.41
CA LYS A 57 -11.35 -12.46 5.08
C LYS A 57 -11.26 -13.43 6.26
N LEU A 58 -10.64 -13.04 7.37
CA LEU A 58 -10.51 -13.88 8.56
C LEU A 58 -11.78 -13.81 9.43
N PRO A 59 -12.48 -14.93 9.67
CA PRO A 59 -13.71 -14.94 10.47
C PRO A 59 -13.45 -14.53 11.93
N VAL A 60 -12.29 -14.93 12.48
CA VAL A 60 -11.87 -14.57 13.85
C VAL A 60 -11.82 -13.05 14.05
N VAL A 61 -11.41 -12.29 13.04
CA VAL A 61 -11.37 -10.83 13.15
C VAL A 61 -12.77 -10.25 13.05
N ARG A 62 -13.63 -10.76 12.16
CA ARG A 62 -15.00 -10.27 12.00
C ARG A 62 -15.88 -10.48 13.24
N GLU A 63 -15.66 -11.57 13.96
CA GLU A 63 -16.42 -11.91 15.17
C GLU A 63 -15.88 -11.20 16.43
N TRP A 64 -14.72 -10.54 16.33
CA TRP A 64 -14.12 -9.83 17.45
C TRP A 64 -14.72 -8.44 17.62
N ILE A 65 -15.02 -8.05 18.86
CA ILE A 65 -15.63 -6.75 19.23
C ILE A 65 -14.86 -5.55 18.64
N TRP A 66 -13.54 -5.66 18.50
CA TRP A 66 -12.67 -4.61 17.95
C TRP A 66 -12.24 -4.86 16.49
N GLY A 67 -12.80 -5.88 15.84
CA GLY A 67 -12.46 -6.29 14.48
C GLY A 67 -12.66 -5.19 13.44
N ASP A 68 -13.85 -4.57 13.45
CA ASP A 68 -14.18 -3.49 12.51
C ASP A 68 -13.28 -2.27 12.66
N MET A 69 -12.93 -1.93 13.92
CA MET A 69 -12.00 -0.85 14.20
C MET A 69 -10.60 -1.20 13.68
N LEU A 70 -10.12 -2.43 13.89
CA LEU A 70 -8.83 -2.88 13.36
C LEU A 70 -8.78 -2.79 11.83
N MET A 71 -9.79 -3.30 11.13
CA MET A 71 -9.88 -3.23 9.66
C MET A 71 -9.86 -1.78 9.18
N THR A 72 -10.63 -0.90 9.85
CA THR A 72 -10.67 0.53 9.53
C THR A 72 -9.30 1.20 9.72
N VAL A 73 -8.60 0.89 10.82
CA VAL A 73 -7.27 1.43 11.11
C VAL A 73 -6.25 0.96 10.08
N VAL A 74 -6.24 -0.33 9.72
CA VAL A 74 -5.31 -0.87 8.72
C VAL A 74 -5.59 -0.24 7.34
N HIS A 75 -6.85 -0.09 6.96
CA HIS A 75 -7.22 0.61 5.73
C HIS A 75 -6.80 2.09 5.73
N PHE A 76 -7.02 2.80 6.85
CA PHE A 76 -6.56 4.17 7.04
C PHE A 76 -5.04 4.29 6.92
N LEU A 77 -4.28 3.38 7.52
CA LEU A 77 -2.81 3.37 7.41
C LEU A 77 -2.37 3.21 5.96
N SER A 78 -3.00 2.30 5.20
CA SER A 78 -2.73 2.16 3.77
C SER A 78 -2.91 3.49 3.01
N ALA A 79 -4.05 4.17 3.23
CA ALA A 79 -4.34 5.46 2.61
C ALA A 79 -3.37 6.57 3.05
N LEU A 80 -3.02 6.61 4.34
CA LEU A 80 -2.07 7.57 4.89
C LEU A 80 -0.68 7.41 4.26
N PHE A 81 -0.18 6.18 4.17
CA PHE A 81 1.12 5.90 3.58
C PHE A 81 1.14 6.16 2.07
N LEU A 82 0.05 5.88 1.37
CA LEU A 82 -0.09 6.26 -0.04
C LEU A 82 -0.01 7.78 -0.21
N PHE A 83 -0.72 8.54 0.62
CA PHE A 83 -0.69 9.99 0.61
C PHE A 83 0.71 10.54 0.90
N LEU A 84 1.39 10.01 1.93
CA LEU A 84 2.76 10.41 2.27
C LEU A 84 3.72 10.12 1.11
N GLY A 85 3.64 8.94 0.49
CA GLY A 85 4.45 8.60 -0.68
C GLY A 85 4.26 9.61 -1.82
N MET A 86 3.01 9.96 -2.14
CA MET A 86 2.70 10.97 -3.16
C MET A 86 3.17 12.37 -2.78
N TYR A 87 3.02 12.76 -1.52
CA TYR A 87 3.46 14.06 -1.01
C TYR A 87 4.98 14.23 -1.15
N TYR A 88 5.74 13.23 -0.73
CA TYR A 88 7.20 13.25 -0.84
C TYR A 88 7.66 13.21 -2.30
N MET A 89 7.03 12.38 -3.13
CA MET A 89 7.36 12.33 -4.56
C MET A 89 7.09 13.69 -5.23
N ARG A 90 5.98 14.34 -4.89
CA ARG A 90 5.66 15.69 -5.39
C ARG A 90 6.70 16.71 -4.91
N ASP A 91 7.08 16.71 -3.64
CA ASP A 91 8.09 17.64 -3.14
C ASP A 91 9.45 17.42 -3.82
N LEU A 92 9.83 16.15 -4.04
CA LEU A 92 11.04 15.77 -4.75
C LEU A 92 11.06 16.27 -6.19
N VAL A 93 9.97 16.08 -6.94
CA VAL A 93 9.83 16.62 -8.30
C VAL A 93 10.02 18.14 -8.32
N ARG A 94 9.40 18.85 -7.37
CA ARG A 94 9.53 20.32 -7.29
C ARG A 94 10.95 20.80 -6.95
N ARG A 95 11.71 20.01 -6.17
CA ARG A 95 13.13 20.29 -5.91
C ARG A 95 13.97 20.05 -7.16
N MET A 96 13.73 18.94 -7.87
CA MET A 96 14.42 18.63 -9.13
C MET A 96 14.13 19.67 -10.23
N ASP A 97 12.90 20.18 -10.28
CA ASP A 97 12.49 21.25 -11.19
C ASP A 97 13.03 22.64 -10.78
N GLY A 98 13.69 22.75 -9.63
CA GLY A 98 14.29 24.00 -9.14
C GLY A 98 13.28 25.02 -8.59
N GLU A 99 12.02 24.65 -8.36
CA GLU A 99 11.01 25.52 -7.76
C GLU A 99 11.28 25.80 -6.28
N LYS A 100 11.99 24.91 -5.60
CA LYS A 100 12.45 25.05 -4.22
C LYS A 100 13.96 24.83 -4.18
N LYS A 101 14.72 25.91 -3.94
CA LYS A 101 16.12 25.83 -3.53
C LYS A 101 16.22 25.47 -2.05
#